data_AF-A0A2N3WGK5-F1
#
_entry.id   AF-A0A2N3WGK5-F1
#
_cell.length_a   1.000
_cell.length_b   1.000
_cell.length_c   1.000
_cell.angle_alpha   90.00
_cell.angle_beta   90.00
_cell.angle_gamma   90.00
#
_symmetry.space_group_name_H-M   'P 1'
#
loop_
_entity.id
_entity.type
_entity.pdbx_description
1 polymer ?
#
loop_
_entity_poly.entity_id
_entity_poly.type
_entity_poly.pdbx_seq_one_letter_code
_entity_poly.pdbx_strand_id
1 'polypeptide(L)'
;MRQPVQVTASRTPTPVQTARILLTAVAISHLVVPLVMELNRSTLRDQIAAQHPEFGAAEVGRSTTIAVTSGAAFHGILLVLCALLVWKLATGRPWTRRLTTVSQLLSVVFSVVSWSSSPMFHTTIPIISAAQILTVVLLWFPPTAREFFANRS
;
A
#
# COMPACT_ATOMS: atom_id res chain seq x y z
N MET A 1 12.93 5.75 -50.81
CA MET A 1 13.41 6.21 -49.49
C MET A 1 12.33 5.92 -48.47
N ARG A 2 12.55 5.03 -47.49
CA ARG A 2 11.59 4.75 -46.41
C ARG A 2 11.80 5.80 -45.31
N GLN A 3 10.75 6.54 -44.95
CA GLN A 3 10.80 7.41 -43.78
C GLN A 3 11.08 6.54 -42.54
N PRO A 4 12.03 6.92 -41.67
CA PRO A 4 12.20 6.25 -40.39
C PRO A 4 10.93 6.45 -39.57
N VAL A 5 10.29 5.35 -39.19
CA VAL A 5 9.18 5.37 -38.24
C VAL A 5 9.71 5.99 -36.96
N GLN A 6 9.33 7.23 -36.68
CA GLN A 6 9.58 7.83 -35.38
C GLN A 6 8.81 6.98 -34.36
N VAL A 7 9.55 6.19 -33.59
CA VAL A 7 9.01 5.49 -32.42
C VAL A 7 8.69 6.57 -31.40
N THR A 8 7.51 7.19 -31.50
CA THR A 8 6.98 8.03 -30.44
C THR A 8 6.95 7.20 -29.18
N ALA A 9 7.77 7.57 -28.19
CA ALA A 9 7.73 6.97 -26.86
C ALA A 9 6.29 7.04 -26.37
N SER A 10 5.61 5.89 -26.31
CA SER A 10 4.17 5.88 -26.04
C SER A 10 3.94 6.45 -24.64
N ARG A 11 3.32 7.64 -24.56
CA ARG A 11 2.99 8.30 -23.30
C ARG A 11 2.19 7.35 -22.43
N THR A 12 2.53 7.26 -21.14
CA THR A 12 1.78 6.44 -20.18
C THR A 12 0.30 6.90 -20.18
N PRO A 13 -0.69 6.00 -20.31
CA PRO A 13 -2.10 6.39 -20.30
C PRO A 13 -2.52 7.07 -18.99
N THR A 14 -3.48 7.99 -19.06
CA THR A 14 -4.00 8.71 -17.88
C THR A 14 -4.40 7.78 -16.73
N PRO A 15 -5.14 6.66 -16.95
CA PRO A 15 -5.48 5.76 -15.85
C PRO A 15 -4.26 5.16 -15.14
N VAL A 16 -3.20 4.86 -15.89
CA VAL A 16 -1.94 4.35 -15.31
C VAL A 16 -1.19 5.45 -14.55
N GLN A 17 -1.23 6.70 -15.03
CA GLN A 17 -0.69 7.84 -14.28
C GLN A 17 -1.47 8.06 -12.97
N THR A 18 -2.79 8.05 -13.01
CA THR A 18 -3.64 8.17 -11.82
C THR A 18 -3.39 7.03 -10.84
N ALA A 19 -3.29 5.78 -11.33
CA ALA A 19 -2.94 4.63 -10.49
C ALA A 19 -1.58 4.80 -9.81
N ARG A 20 -0.58 5.40 -10.49
CA ARG A 20 0.72 5.71 -9.88
C ARG A 20 0.62 6.79 -8.81
N ILE A 21 -0.20 7.81 -9.01
CA ILE A 21 -0.44 8.86 -8.00
C ILE A 21 -1.10 8.25 -6.76
N LEU A 22 -2.16 7.46 -6.94
CA LEU A 22 -2.82 6.76 -5.84
C LEU A 22 -1.87 5.81 -5.11
N LEU A 23 -1.08 5.03 -5.83
CA LEU A 23 -0.10 4.13 -5.24
C LEU A 23 1.01 4.90 -4.49
N THR A 24 1.35 6.12 -4.93
CA THR A 24 2.27 7.01 -4.20
C THR A 24 1.64 7.47 -2.89
N ALA A 25 0.36 7.84 -2.90
CA ALA A 25 -0.37 8.19 -1.68
C ALA A 25 -0.45 6.99 -0.71
N VAL A 26 -0.70 5.79 -1.24
CA VAL A 26 -0.65 4.54 -0.45
C VAL A 26 0.74 4.32 0.12
N ALA A 27 1.81 4.51 -0.66
CA ALA A 27 3.18 4.40 -0.17
C ALA A 27 3.44 5.36 1.01
N ILE A 28 3.07 6.63 0.86
CA ILE A 28 3.23 7.65 1.93
C ILE A 28 2.43 7.27 3.18
N SER A 29 1.23 6.70 3.03
CA SER A 29 0.42 6.27 4.17
C SER A 29 1.12 5.25 5.07
N HIS A 30 2.08 4.49 4.52
CA HIS A 30 2.85 3.51 5.29
C HIS A 30 3.92 4.15 6.17
N LEU A 31 4.23 5.43 5.99
CA LEU A 31 4.98 6.21 6.97
C LEU A 31 4.09 6.72 8.10
N VAL A 32 2.82 7.00 7.80
CA VAL A 32 1.86 7.56 8.75
C VAL A 32 1.50 6.54 9.83
N VAL A 33 1.26 5.28 9.48
CA VAL A 33 0.86 4.25 10.44
C VAL A 33 1.89 4.05 11.58
N PRO A 34 3.18 3.76 11.32
CA PRO A 34 4.16 3.60 12.39
C PRO A 34 4.37 4.88 13.19
N LEU A 35 4.26 6.07 12.56
CA LEU A 35 4.29 7.34 13.26
C LEU A 35 3.12 7.46 14.25
N VAL A 36 1.89 7.13 13.82
CA VAL A 36 0.71 7.12 14.69
C VAL A 36 0.88 6.12 15.84
N MET A 37 1.40 4.93 15.58
CA MET A 37 1.66 3.92 16.62
C MET A 37 2.67 4.43 17.66
N GLU A 38 3.77 5.08 17.24
CA GLU A 38 4.76 5.62 18.17
C GLU A 38 4.21 6.81 18.97
N LEU A 39 3.48 7.72 18.33
CA LEU A 39 2.85 8.86 19.01
C LEU A 39 1.75 8.44 20.00
N ASN A 40 1.09 7.29 19.76
CA ASN A 40 0.02 6.74 20.59
C ASN A 40 0.47 5.49 21.37
N ARG A 41 1.77 5.41 21.70
CA ARG A 41 2.35 4.23 22.34
C ARG A 41 1.75 3.92 23.72
N SER A 42 1.34 4.93 24.48
CA SER A 42 0.61 4.74 25.74
C SER A 42 -0.75 4.09 25.52
N THR A 43 -1.54 4.57 24.55
CA THR A 43 -2.82 3.96 24.19
C THR A 43 -2.64 2.52 23.73
N LEU A 44 -1.61 2.22 22.93
CA LEU A 44 -1.28 0.86 22.52
C LEU A 44 -0.92 -0.03 23.72
N ARG A 45 -0.17 0.50 24.68
CA ARG A 45 0.16 -0.19 25.94
C ARG A 45 -1.09 -0.53 26.74
N ASP A 46 -2.01 0.42 26.88
CA ASP A 46 -3.27 0.23 27.61
C ASP A 46 -4.17 -0.81 26.91
N GLN A 47 -4.21 -0.80 25.57
CA GLN A 47 -4.92 -1.80 24.78
C GLN A 47 -4.35 -3.20 24.97
N ILE A 48 -3.02 -3.35 24.96
CA ILE A 48 -2.37 -4.63 25.20
C ILE A 48 -2.66 -5.14 26.62
N ALA A 49 -2.59 -4.26 27.64
CA ALA A 49 -2.91 -4.65 29.01
C ALA A 49 -4.38 -5.08 29.18
N ALA A 50 -5.31 -4.42 28.47
CA ALA A 50 -6.73 -4.78 28.48
C ALA A 50 -7.01 -6.10 27.75
N GLN A 51 -6.29 -6.40 26.67
CA GLN A 51 -6.43 -7.64 25.90
C GLN A 51 -5.75 -8.84 26.56
N HIS A 52 -4.72 -8.59 27.36
CA HIS A 52 -3.90 -9.60 28.04
C HIS A 52 -3.81 -9.29 29.55
N PRO A 53 -4.91 -9.49 30.32
CA PRO A 53 -4.93 -9.19 31.75
C PRO A 53 -3.95 -10.04 32.58
N GLU A 54 -3.47 -11.14 32.02
CA GLU A 54 -2.44 -12.00 32.59
C GLU A 54 -1.02 -11.42 32.52
N PHE A 55 -0.78 -10.41 31.67
CA PHE A 55 0.54 -9.83 31.50
C PHE A 55 0.94 -8.90 32.65
N GLY A 56 2.15 -9.09 33.16
CA GLY A 56 2.79 -8.12 34.04
C GLY A 56 3.24 -6.86 33.29
N ALA A 57 3.53 -5.78 34.03
CA ALA A 57 3.93 -4.48 33.44
C ALA A 57 5.15 -4.58 32.49
N ALA A 58 6.09 -5.48 32.78
CA ALA A 58 7.27 -5.70 31.94
C ALA A 58 6.92 -6.41 30.62
N GLU A 59 5.97 -7.34 30.64
CA GLU A 59 5.50 -8.06 29.45
C GLU A 59 4.71 -7.12 28.54
N VAL A 60 3.80 -6.31 29.11
CA VAL A 60 3.08 -5.28 28.36
C VAL A 60 4.05 -4.30 27.68
N GLY A 61 5.07 -3.82 28.40
CA GLY A 61 6.07 -2.90 27.83
C GLY A 61 6.88 -3.53 26.69
N ARG A 62 7.24 -4.81 26.82
CA ARG A 62 7.93 -5.57 25.77
C ARG A 62 7.04 -5.78 24.55
N SER A 63 5.81 -6.24 24.75
CA SER A 63 4.83 -6.46 23.70
C SER A 63 4.50 -5.17 22.95
N THR A 64 4.39 -4.03 23.65
CA THR A 64 4.21 -2.71 23.02
C THR A 64 5.38 -2.37 22.11
N THR A 65 6.61 -2.60 22.57
CA THR A 65 7.83 -2.34 21.78
C THR A 65 7.91 -3.26 20.56
N ILE A 66 7.55 -4.54 20.72
CA ILE A 66 7.49 -5.50 19.61
C ILE A 66 6.42 -5.07 18.61
N ALA A 67 5.23 -4.66 19.06
CA ALA A 67 4.14 -4.22 18.19
C ALA A 67 4.55 -3.00 17.34
N VAL A 68 5.15 -1.98 17.94
CA VAL A 68 5.63 -0.80 17.20
C VAL A 68 6.74 -1.17 16.22
N THR A 69 7.76 -1.92 16.66
CA THR A 69 8.92 -2.23 15.82
C THR A 69 8.56 -3.16 14.66
N SER A 70 7.74 -4.19 14.91
CA SER A 70 7.23 -5.09 13.88
C SER A 70 6.29 -4.38 12.91
N GLY A 71 5.40 -3.50 13.42
CA GLY A 71 4.55 -2.65 12.59
C GLY A 71 5.37 -1.74 11.66
N ALA A 72 6.38 -1.06 12.20
CA ALA A 72 7.28 -0.21 11.43
C ALA A 72 8.06 -0.99 10.36
N ALA A 73 8.58 -2.18 10.69
CA ALA A 73 9.28 -3.03 9.72
C ALA A 73 8.34 -3.49 8.60
N PHE A 74 7.14 -3.97 8.94
CA PHE A 74 6.13 -4.39 7.97
C PHE A 74 5.74 -3.26 7.02
N HIS A 75 5.42 -2.09 7.56
CA HIS A 75 5.08 -0.92 6.75
C HIS A 75 6.26 -0.40 5.92
N GLY A 76 7.49 -0.50 6.42
CA GLY A 76 8.70 -0.17 5.66
C GLY A 76 8.89 -1.06 4.42
N ILE A 77 8.65 -2.38 4.55
CA ILE A 77 8.68 -3.30 3.40
C ILE A 77 7.63 -2.90 2.37
N LEU A 78 6.40 -2.66 2.81
CA LEU A 78 5.31 -2.27 1.92
C LEU A 78 5.55 -0.91 1.25
N LEU A 79 6.17 0.05 1.96
CA LEU A 79 6.59 1.34 1.41
C LEU A 79 7.56 1.16 0.24
N VAL A 80 8.61 0.36 0.43
CA VAL A 80 9.60 0.05 -0.61
C VAL A 80 8.94 -0.65 -1.79
N LEU A 81 8.06 -1.61 -1.53
CA LEU A 81 7.30 -2.31 -2.58
C LEU A 81 6.43 -1.34 -3.38
N CYS A 82 5.66 -0.47 -2.72
CA CYS A 82 4.82 0.51 -3.39
C CYS A 82 5.66 1.50 -4.21
N ALA A 83 6.77 2.02 -3.67
CA ALA A 83 7.67 2.90 -4.38
C ALA A 83 8.27 2.24 -5.64
N LEU A 84 8.72 0.98 -5.51
CA LEU A 84 9.20 0.19 -6.64
C LEU A 84 8.11 0.02 -7.70
N LEU A 85 6.88 -0.30 -7.29
CA LEU A 85 5.76 -0.48 -8.18
C LEU A 85 5.34 0.82 -8.87
N VAL A 86 5.34 1.97 -8.19
CA VAL A 86 5.11 3.30 -8.80
C VAL A 86 6.05 3.54 -9.98
N TRP A 87 7.34 3.20 -9.82
CA TRP A 87 8.31 3.33 -10.90
C TRP A 87 8.07 2.29 -11.99
N LYS A 88 7.90 1.01 -11.62
CA LYS A 88 7.80 -0.09 -12.58
C LYS A 88 6.48 -0.10 -13.36
N LEU A 89 5.39 0.44 -12.83
CA LEU A 89 4.09 0.51 -13.53
C LEU A 89 4.17 1.28 -14.85
N ALA A 90 5.03 2.29 -14.91
CA ALA A 90 5.26 3.09 -16.12
C ALA A 90 5.95 2.30 -17.25
N THR A 91 6.52 1.13 -16.95
CA THR A 91 7.15 0.28 -17.99
C THR A 91 6.14 -0.44 -18.86
N GLY A 92 4.90 -0.62 -18.39
CA GLY A 92 3.86 -1.36 -19.11
C GLY A 92 4.05 -2.88 -19.11
N ARG A 93 4.96 -3.41 -18.29
CA ARG A 93 5.19 -4.86 -18.23
C ARG A 93 3.98 -5.59 -17.62
N PRO A 94 3.50 -6.71 -18.19
CA PRO A 94 2.33 -7.44 -17.66
C PRO A 94 2.50 -7.88 -16.19
N TRP A 95 3.71 -8.28 -15.81
CA TRP A 95 3.99 -8.72 -14.44
C TRP A 95 3.88 -7.58 -13.41
N THR A 96 4.19 -6.33 -13.78
CA THR A 96 4.08 -5.20 -12.84
C THR A 96 2.62 -4.89 -12.55
N ARG A 97 1.72 -5.04 -13.53
CA ARG A 97 0.27 -4.94 -13.33
C ARG A 97 -0.23 -6.01 -12.34
N ARG A 98 0.16 -7.27 -12.58
CA ARG A 98 -0.23 -8.40 -11.71
C ARG A 98 0.30 -8.22 -10.29
N LEU A 99 1.59 -7.90 -10.14
CA LEU A 99 2.21 -7.68 -8.83
C LEU A 99 1.55 -6.52 -8.08
N THR A 100 1.28 -5.40 -8.75
CA THR A 100 0.53 -4.29 -8.15
C THR A 100 -0.84 -4.76 -7.67
N THR A 101 -1.58 -5.47 -8.52
CA THR A 101 -2.91 -6.00 -8.16
C THR A 101 -2.86 -6.88 -6.92
N VAL A 102 -1.98 -7.89 -6.91
CA VAL A 102 -1.84 -8.81 -5.78
C VAL A 102 -1.44 -8.04 -4.52
N SER A 103 -0.44 -7.15 -4.60
CA SER A 103 0.02 -6.36 -3.46
C SER A 103 -1.08 -5.48 -2.86
N GLN A 104 -1.88 -4.80 -3.71
CA GLN A 104 -2.93 -3.91 -3.23
C GLN A 104 -4.10 -4.69 -2.63
N LEU A 105 -4.49 -5.82 -3.22
CA LEU A 105 -5.54 -6.67 -2.66
C LEU A 105 -5.11 -7.31 -1.33
N LEU A 106 -3.87 -7.80 -1.22
CA LEU A 106 -3.34 -8.28 0.07
C LEU A 106 -3.32 -7.14 1.10
N SER A 107 -2.95 -5.93 0.70
CA SER A 107 -2.94 -4.77 1.59
C SER A 107 -4.34 -4.43 2.11
N VAL A 108 -5.39 -4.56 1.29
CA VAL A 108 -6.78 -4.40 1.74
C VAL A 108 -7.12 -5.47 2.78
N VAL A 109 -6.76 -6.74 2.55
CA VAL A 109 -6.99 -7.83 3.51
C VAL A 109 -6.30 -7.56 4.84
N PHE A 110 -5.02 -7.17 4.83
CA PHE A 110 -4.29 -6.82 6.07
C PHE A 110 -4.84 -5.56 6.74
N SER A 111 -5.40 -4.63 5.96
CA SER A 111 -6.04 -3.43 6.50
C SER A 111 -7.31 -3.78 7.30
N VAL A 112 -8.07 -4.82 6.92
CA VAL A 112 -9.22 -5.28 7.72
C VAL A 112 -8.77 -5.75 9.11
N VAL A 113 -7.67 -6.51 9.19
CA VAL A 113 -7.10 -6.96 10.47
C VAL A 113 -6.66 -5.77 11.33
N SER A 114 -6.01 -4.78 10.71
CA SER A 114 -5.59 -3.56 11.41
C SER A 114 -6.79 -2.76 11.92
N TRP A 115 -7.85 -2.66 11.10
CA TRP A 115 -9.09 -1.96 11.44
C TRP A 115 -9.79 -2.58 12.63
N SER A 116 -9.91 -3.91 12.67
CA SER A 116 -10.53 -4.61 13.80
C SER A 116 -9.71 -4.56 15.10
N SER A 117 -8.41 -4.25 15.01
CA SER A 117 -7.51 -4.30 16.16
C SER A 117 -7.56 -3.05 17.03
N SER A 118 -7.89 -1.89 16.48
CA SER A 118 -7.89 -0.63 17.25
C SER A 118 -8.72 0.47 16.60
N PRO A 119 -9.56 1.20 17.38
CA PRO A 119 -10.33 2.35 16.89
C PRO A 119 -9.48 3.47 16.27
N MET A 120 -8.19 3.57 16.62
CA MET A 120 -7.30 4.60 16.08
C MET A 120 -7.14 4.53 14.56
N PHE A 121 -7.47 3.39 13.94
CA PHE A 121 -7.34 3.20 12.50
C PHE A 121 -8.67 3.34 11.73
N HIS A 122 -9.80 3.54 12.42
CA HIS A 122 -11.13 3.47 11.81
C HIS A 122 -11.38 4.55 10.74
N THR A 123 -10.78 5.73 10.89
CA THR A 123 -10.92 6.82 9.91
C THR A 123 -10.01 6.60 8.70
N THR A 124 -8.78 6.15 8.93
CA THR A 124 -7.72 6.14 7.91
C THR A 124 -7.81 4.93 6.98
N ILE A 125 -8.16 3.75 7.51
CA ILE A 125 -8.18 2.51 6.75
C ILE A 125 -9.20 2.50 5.60
N PRO A 126 -10.45 2.95 5.77
CA PRO A 126 -11.41 2.98 4.66
C PRO A 126 -10.93 3.84 3.49
N ILE A 127 -10.29 4.98 3.77
CA ILE A 127 -9.76 5.90 2.76
C ILE A 127 -8.61 5.24 1.98
N ILE A 128 -7.65 4.63 2.68
CA ILE A 128 -6.52 3.94 2.03
C ILE A 128 -7.02 2.73 1.23
N SER A 129 -7.95 1.94 1.80
CA SER A 129 -8.55 0.79 1.12
C SER A 129 -9.27 1.20 -0.16
N ALA A 130 -9.99 2.32 -0.15
CA ALA A 130 -10.63 2.85 -1.35
C ALA A 130 -9.59 3.23 -2.43
N ALA A 131 -8.47 3.86 -2.05
CA ALA A 131 -7.39 4.19 -2.99
C ALA A 131 -6.72 2.93 -3.57
N GLN A 132 -6.54 1.88 -2.77
CA GLN A 132 -6.01 0.58 -3.20
C GLN A 132 -6.94 -0.10 -4.21
N ILE A 133 -8.25 -0.15 -3.91
CA ILE A 133 -9.26 -0.72 -4.81
C ILE A 133 -9.33 0.08 -6.11
N LEU A 134 -9.37 1.41 -6.03
CA LEU A 134 -9.40 2.28 -7.20
C LEU A 134 -8.14 2.10 -8.07
N THR A 135 -6.97 1.92 -7.46
CA THR A 135 -5.73 1.58 -8.18
C THR A 135 -5.91 0.29 -8.99
N VAL A 136 -6.48 -0.77 -8.39
CA VAL A 136 -6.75 -2.02 -9.11
C VAL A 136 -7.73 -1.80 -10.26
N VAL A 137 -8.84 -1.10 -10.01
CA VAL A 137 -9.86 -0.80 -11.03
C VAL A 137 -9.24 -0.06 -12.22
N LEU A 138 -8.45 0.98 -11.97
CA LEU A 138 -7.79 1.78 -13.01
C LEU A 138 -6.80 0.99 -13.88
N LEU A 139 -6.23 -0.10 -13.36
CA LEU A 139 -5.28 -0.94 -14.10
C LEU A 139 -5.95 -2.00 -14.97
N TRP A 140 -7.17 -2.42 -14.63
CA TRP A 140 -7.86 -3.53 -15.30
C TRP A 140 -9.07 -3.11 -16.13
N PHE A 141 -9.76 -2.03 -15.76
CA PHE A 141 -11.03 -1.67 -16.39
C PHE A 141 -10.89 -0.77 -17.62
N PRO A 142 -10.15 0.36 -17.58
CA PRO A 142 -10.04 1.25 -18.75
C PRO A 142 -9.36 0.56 -19.93
N PRO A 143 -9.93 0.63 -21.16
CA PRO A 143 -9.35 0.01 -22.36
C PRO A 143 -7.90 0.46 -22.61
N THR A 144 -7.63 1.75 -22.44
CA THR A 144 -6.30 2.34 -22.63
C THR A 144 -5.24 1.77 -21.68
N ALA A 145 -5.62 1.41 -20.45
CA ALA A 145 -4.73 0.73 -19.51
C ALA A 145 -4.50 -0.73 -19.95
N ARG A 146 -5.56 -1.43 -20.35
CA ARG A 146 -5.48 -2.82 -20.81
C ARG A 146 -4.54 -2.98 -22.00
N GLU A 147 -4.69 -2.13 -23.02
CA GLU A 147 -3.86 -2.09 -24.21
C GLU A 147 -2.40 -1.78 -23.88
N PHE A 148 -2.16 -0.80 -22.99
CA PHE A 148 -0.81 -0.42 -22.58
C PHE A 148 0.00 -1.59 -21.99
N PHE A 149 -0.66 -2.45 -21.21
CA PHE A 149 -0.03 -3.65 -20.65
C PHE A 149 -0.04 -4.86 -21.59
N ALA A 150 -0.86 -4.87 -22.64
CA ALA A 150 -0.89 -5.94 -23.64
C ALA A 150 0.21 -5.77 -24.69
N ASN A 151 0.49 -4.53 -25.10
CA ASN A 151 1.42 -4.22 -26.20
C ASN A 151 2.91 -4.23 -25.81
N ARG A 152 3.23 -4.58 -24.56
CA ARG A 152 4.60 -4.58 -24.00
C ARG A 152 4.96 -5.89 -23.30
N SER A 153 4.30 -6.99 -23.69
CA SER A 153 4.60 -8.36 -23.31
C SER A 153 5.76 -8.94 -24.12
#